data_AF-A0A6P3X9K8-F1
#
_entry.id   AF-A0A6P3X9K8-F1
#
_cell.length_a   1.000
_cell.length_b   1.000
_cell.length_c   1.000
_cell.angle_alpha   90.00
_cell.angle_beta   90.00
_cell.angle_gamma   90.00
#
_symmetry.space_group_name_H-M   'P 1'
#
loop_
_entity.id
_entity.type
_entity.pdbx_description
1 polymer ?
#
loop_
_entity_poly.entity_id
_entity_poly.type
_entity_poly.pdbx_seq_one_letter_code
_entity_poly.pdbx_strand_id
1 'polypeptide(L)'
;MAIRQILRKLLTNVTPALYSSGMLFTYCTPSKKLSEKEKLKLELPDIRNLTYESMIQRSALDATNSATQALTVTCMAIINMSAEYRTLLNELISLLTDILNHDVSDAHWDLIIEVRTEMEEKKQALMKLTGYMDYVHKMAVAASELSFLSGMDSLSSSLCQRIDDALSNVKTEVENNLKLEQAYRHIQEQCIKDNKKTVKE
;
A
#
# COMPACT_ATOMS: atom_id res chain seq x y z
N MET A 1 -44.78 -28.83 3.72
CA MET A 1 -44.68 -28.37 2.32
C MET A 1 -44.77 -26.84 2.21
N ALA A 2 -43.86 -26.09 2.86
CA ALA A 2 -43.83 -24.62 2.79
C ALA A 2 -42.44 -24.07 2.39
N ILE A 3 -41.38 -24.88 2.55
CA ILE A 3 -40.00 -24.46 2.29
C ILE A 3 -39.66 -24.46 0.78
N ARG A 4 -40.38 -25.25 -0.04
CA ARG A 4 -40.19 -25.29 -1.50
C ARG A 4 -40.71 -24.03 -2.23
N GLN A 5 -41.60 -23.24 -1.62
CA GLN A 5 -42.16 -22.05 -2.25
C GLN A 5 -41.35 -20.78 -1.97
N ILE A 6 -40.61 -20.74 -0.86
CA ILE A 6 -39.75 -19.60 -0.49
C ILE A 6 -38.48 -19.56 -1.36
N LEU A 7 -37.88 -20.72 -1.64
CA LEU A 7 -36.71 -20.83 -2.53
C LEU A 7 -37.01 -20.45 -3.99
N ARG A 8 -38.27 -20.62 -4.46
CA ARG A 8 -38.67 -20.21 -5.82
C ARG A 8 -38.83 -18.70 -5.98
N LYS A 9 -39.06 -17.94 -4.90
CA LYS A 9 -39.19 -16.47 -4.96
C LYS A 9 -37.85 -15.73 -4.90
N LEU A 10 -36.79 -16.36 -4.40
CA LEU A 10 -35.44 -15.77 -4.35
C LEU A 10 -34.67 -15.91 -5.67
N LEU A 11 -35.02 -16.88 -6.52
CA LEU A 11 -34.38 -17.11 -7.82
C LEU A 11 -34.98 -16.28 -8.98
N THR A 12 -36.11 -15.60 -8.78
CA THR A 12 -36.79 -14.84 -9.85
C THR A 12 -36.42 -13.35 -9.93
N ASN A 13 -35.56 -12.85 -9.05
CA ASN A 13 -35.16 -11.43 -9.04
C ASN A 13 -33.66 -11.17 -9.26
N VAL A 14 -32.95 -12.11 -9.88
CA VAL A 14 -31.60 -11.85 -10.37
C VAL A 14 -31.71 -11.34 -11.81
N THR A 15 -31.76 -10.03 -11.97
CA THR A 15 -31.44 -9.39 -13.25
C THR A 15 -29.98 -9.73 -13.58
N PRO A 16 -29.69 -10.27 -14.78
CA PRO A 16 -28.31 -10.40 -15.21
C PRO A 16 -27.81 -9.00 -15.55
N ALA A 17 -26.96 -8.42 -14.72
CA ALA A 17 -26.09 -7.34 -15.15
C ALA A 17 -25.09 -7.95 -16.15
N LEU A 18 -25.49 -7.98 -17.41
CA LEU A 18 -24.60 -8.21 -18.55
C LEU A 18 -23.58 -7.07 -18.57
N TYR A 19 -22.42 -7.26 -17.93
CA TYR A 19 -21.23 -6.56 -18.37
C TYR A 19 -20.83 -7.17 -19.71
N SER A 20 -21.46 -6.69 -20.78
CA SER A 20 -20.90 -6.85 -22.11
C SER A 20 -19.56 -6.10 -22.09
N SER A 21 -18.47 -6.84 -22.12
CA SER A 21 -17.25 -6.34 -22.74
C SER A 21 -17.60 -6.10 -24.20
N GLY A 22 -18.08 -4.89 -24.48
CA GLY A 22 -18.32 -4.44 -25.83
C GLY A 22 -16.97 -4.35 -26.53
N MET A 23 -16.61 -5.39 -27.27
CA MET A 23 -15.80 -5.20 -28.47
C MET A 23 -16.54 -4.16 -29.31
N LEU A 24 -16.08 -2.91 -29.28
CA LEU A 24 -16.51 -1.89 -30.23
C LEU A 24 -15.95 -2.28 -31.60
N PHE A 25 -16.61 -3.24 -32.25
CA PHE A 25 -16.51 -3.40 -33.69
C PHE A 25 -17.26 -2.21 -34.29
N THR A 26 -16.53 -1.14 -34.60
CA THR A 26 -17.07 -0.04 -35.38
C THR A 26 -17.50 -0.60 -36.73
N TYR A 27 -18.80 -0.60 -36.96
CA TYR A 27 -19.38 -0.94 -38.26
C TYR A 27 -18.89 0.12 -39.25
N CYS A 28 -17.87 -0.20 -40.06
CA CYS A 28 -17.48 0.64 -41.18
C CYS A 28 -18.67 0.71 -42.14
N THR A 29 -19.41 1.82 -42.10
CA THR A 29 -20.37 2.15 -43.13
C THR A 29 -19.60 2.35 -44.45
N PRO A 30 -20.09 1.83 -45.59
CA PRO A 30 -19.44 2.04 -46.87
C PRO A 30 -19.38 3.54 -47.16
N SER A 31 -18.18 4.02 -47.43
CA SER A 31 -17.83 5.41 -47.71
C SER A 31 -18.85 6.08 -48.63
N LYS A 32 -19.62 7.02 -48.06
CA LYS A 32 -20.34 8.02 -48.84
C LYS A 32 -19.26 8.89 -49.50
N LYS A 33 -19.20 8.90 -50.84
CA LYS A 33 -18.25 9.72 -51.62
C LYS A 33 -18.23 11.15 -51.10
N LEU A 34 -17.19 11.47 -50.35
CA LEU A 34 -16.88 12.81 -49.85
C LEU A 34 -16.25 13.61 -50.99
N SER A 35 -16.74 14.82 -51.18
CA SER A 35 -16.28 15.77 -52.21
C SER A 35 -14.77 15.97 -52.13
N GLU A 36 -14.07 15.98 -53.28
CA GLU A 36 -12.61 16.11 -53.39
C GLU A 36 -12.03 17.34 -52.66
N LYS A 37 -12.86 18.34 -52.33
CA LYS A 37 -12.44 19.56 -51.64
C LYS A 37 -12.36 19.45 -50.11
N GLU A 38 -12.89 18.39 -49.50
CA GLU A 38 -12.81 18.16 -48.04
C GLU A 38 -11.66 17.21 -47.65
N LYS A 39 -10.90 16.70 -48.63
CA LYS A 39 -9.95 15.60 -48.42
C LYS A 39 -8.59 15.97 -47.81
N LEU A 40 -8.35 17.24 -47.43
CA LEU A 40 -7.02 17.69 -47.02
C LEU A 40 -7.06 18.68 -45.85
N LYS A 41 -7.66 18.30 -44.74
CA LYS A 41 -7.26 18.73 -43.39
C LYS A 41 -7.42 17.59 -42.38
N LEU A 42 -6.93 16.41 -42.74
CA LEU A 42 -6.50 15.47 -41.71
C LEU A 42 -5.16 16.03 -41.22
N GLU A 43 -5.13 16.61 -40.02
CA GLU A 43 -3.85 16.76 -39.32
C GLU A 43 -3.21 15.37 -39.32
N LEU A 44 -2.09 15.23 -40.04
CA LEU A 44 -1.29 14.02 -39.94
C LEU A 44 -1.02 13.78 -38.45
N PRO A 45 -1.16 12.56 -37.92
CA PRO A 45 -0.62 12.23 -36.61
C PRO A 45 0.83 12.73 -36.63
N ASP A 46 1.18 13.65 -35.71
CA ASP A 46 2.48 14.31 -35.74
C ASP A 46 3.56 13.23 -35.88
N ILE A 47 4.28 13.22 -37.00
CA ILE A 47 5.22 12.16 -37.37
C ILE A 47 6.33 12.07 -36.31
N ARG A 48 6.54 13.15 -35.54
CA ARG A 48 7.42 13.21 -34.37
C ARG A 48 6.99 12.30 -33.21
N ASN A 49 5.72 11.90 -33.14
CA ASN A 49 5.20 10.98 -32.12
C ASN A 49 5.48 9.50 -32.44
N LEU A 50 6.02 9.17 -33.62
CA LEU A 50 6.32 7.82 -34.07
C LEU A 50 7.82 7.48 -34.07
N THR A 51 8.67 8.33 -33.47
CA THR A 51 10.09 8.03 -33.35
C THR A 51 10.34 7.06 -32.18
N TYR A 52 11.45 6.31 -32.24
CA TYR A 52 11.85 5.48 -31.10
C TYR A 52 12.08 6.30 -29.84
N GLU A 53 12.58 7.52 -29.98
CA GLU A 53 12.78 8.47 -28.88
C GLU A 53 11.47 8.86 -28.19
N SER A 54 10.42 9.20 -28.95
CA SER A 54 9.11 9.53 -28.36
C SER A 54 8.46 8.32 -27.69
N MET A 55 8.65 7.12 -28.23
CA MET A 55 8.19 5.87 -27.60
C MET A 55 8.94 5.58 -26.30
N ILE A 56 10.25 5.82 -26.25
CA ILE A 56 11.06 5.69 -25.04
C ILE A 56 10.63 6.71 -23.98
N GLN A 57 10.44 7.98 -24.35
CA GLN A 57 9.94 9.02 -23.45
C GLN A 57 8.60 8.65 -22.83
N ARG A 58 7.66 8.13 -23.65
CA ARG A 58 6.36 7.68 -23.14
C ARG A 58 6.49 6.51 -22.19
N SER A 59 7.35 5.54 -22.50
CA SER A 59 7.62 4.40 -21.62
C SER A 59 8.27 4.84 -20.30
N ALA A 60 9.18 5.82 -20.34
CA ALA A 60 9.81 6.41 -19.16
C ALA A 60 8.78 7.13 -18.27
N LEU A 61 7.84 7.87 -18.88
CA LEU A 61 6.73 8.50 -18.17
C LEU A 61 5.86 7.45 -17.46
N ASP A 62 5.48 6.38 -18.15
CA ASP A 62 4.66 5.31 -17.59
C ASP A 62 5.38 4.58 -16.44
N ALA A 63 6.69 4.33 -16.58
CA ALA A 63 7.52 3.75 -15.53
C ALA A 63 7.58 4.66 -14.28
N THR A 64 7.79 5.96 -14.47
CA THR A 64 7.81 6.93 -13.36
C THR A 64 6.47 7.05 -12.66
N ASN A 65 5.37 7.04 -13.41
CA ASN A 65 4.02 7.06 -12.82
C ASN A 65 3.76 5.80 -11.98
N SER A 66 4.13 4.64 -12.51
CA SER A 66 4.01 3.36 -11.80
C SER A 66 4.86 3.34 -10.53
N ALA A 67 6.10 3.83 -10.61
CA ALA A 67 7.00 3.90 -9.47
C ALA A 67 6.51 4.88 -8.40
N THR A 68 6.01 6.04 -8.81
CA THR A 68 5.36 7.01 -7.92
C THR A 68 4.21 6.34 -7.16
N GLN A 69 3.31 5.66 -7.88
CA GLN A 69 2.15 5.04 -7.26
C GLN A 69 2.58 3.97 -6.24
N ALA A 70 3.55 3.12 -6.60
CA ALA A 70 4.07 2.10 -5.71
C ALA A 70 4.73 2.70 -4.45
N LEU A 71 5.52 3.77 -4.61
CA LEU A 71 6.11 4.53 -3.50
C LEU A 71 5.03 5.05 -2.55
N THR A 72 4.03 5.74 -3.10
CA THR A 72 2.95 6.34 -2.31
C THR A 72 2.17 5.27 -1.55
N VAL A 73 1.73 4.20 -2.22
CA VAL A 73 0.95 3.13 -1.58
C VAL A 73 1.76 2.42 -0.51
N THR A 74 3.02 2.08 -0.79
CA THR A 74 3.88 1.37 0.17
C THR A 74 4.21 2.24 1.38
N CYS A 75 4.55 3.51 1.16
CA CYS A 75 4.83 4.46 2.23
C CYS A 75 3.60 4.67 3.14
N MET A 76 2.42 4.91 2.55
CA MET A 76 1.17 5.04 3.34
C MET A 76 0.82 3.77 4.10
N ALA A 77 1.02 2.59 3.51
CA ALA A 77 0.79 1.32 4.19
C ALA A 77 1.72 1.16 5.40
N ILE A 78 2.99 1.53 5.29
CA ILE A 78 3.95 1.52 6.40
C ILE A 78 3.52 2.49 7.51
N ILE A 79 3.14 3.72 7.15
CA ILE A 79 2.70 4.74 8.12
C ILE A 79 1.47 4.26 8.90
N ASN A 80 0.44 3.80 8.21
CA ASN A 80 -0.80 3.36 8.84
C ASN A 80 -0.57 2.11 9.73
N MET A 81 0.16 1.12 9.20
CA MET A 81 0.47 -0.09 9.96
C MET A 81 1.36 0.20 11.17
N SER A 82 2.26 1.19 11.07
CA SER A 82 3.10 1.65 12.19
C SER A 82 2.28 2.36 13.26
N ALA A 83 1.25 3.11 12.88
CA ALA A 83 0.32 3.72 13.83
C ALA A 83 -0.47 2.64 14.60
N GLU A 84 -1.06 1.67 13.90
CA GLU A 84 -1.77 0.54 14.52
C GLU A 84 -0.85 -0.27 15.44
N TYR A 85 0.35 -0.60 14.97
CA TYR A 85 1.35 -1.33 15.75
C TYR A 85 1.72 -0.60 17.04
N ARG A 86 1.92 0.72 16.98
CA ARG A 86 2.23 1.53 18.16
C ARG A 86 1.07 1.62 19.14
N THR A 87 -0.18 1.64 18.66
CA THR A 87 -1.36 1.58 19.55
C THR A 87 -1.35 0.29 20.38
N LEU A 88 -1.16 -0.86 19.73
CA LEU A 88 -1.09 -2.17 20.42
C LEU A 88 0.11 -2.24 21.38
N LEU A 89 1.26 -1.69 21.01
CA LEU A 89 2.42 -1.61 21.90
C LEU A 89 2.13 -0.76 23.15
N ASN A 90 1.49 0.40 23.00
CA ASN A 90 1.11 1.25 24.13
C ASN A 90 0.10 0.54 25.04
N GLU A 91 -0.87 -0.16 24.45
CA GLU A 91 -1.83 -0.97 25.21
C GLU A 91 -1.13 -2.06 26.02
N LEU A 92 -0.22 -2.81 25.39
CA LEU A 92 0.61 -3.80 26.10
C LEU A 92 1.47 -3.19 27.20
N ILE A 93 2.04 -2.01 26.99
CA ILE A 93 2.80 -1.29 28.02
C ILE A 93 1.90 -0.98 29.22
N SER A 94 0.70 -0.45 28.97
CA SER A 94 -0.28 -0.17 30.03
C SER A 94 -0.67 -1.43 30.79
N LEU A 95 -1.04 -2.51 30.09
CA LEU A 95 -1.44 -3.77 30.72
C LEU A 95 -0.32 -4.39 31.57
N LEU A 96 0.93 -4.32 31.10
CA LEU A 96 2.09 -4.79 31.89
C LEU A 96 2.40 -3.89 33.08
N THR A 97 2.15 -2.59 32.96
CA THR A 97 2.30 -1.64 34.07
C THR A 97 1.25 -1.90 35.15
N ASP A 98 0.03 -2.29 34.78
CA ASP A 98 -1.01 -2.66 35.74
C ASP A 98 -0.62 -3.87 36.58
N ILE A 99 0.03 -4.88 35.97
CA ILE A 99 0.57 -6.05 36.70
C ILE A 99 1.61 -5.65 37.75
N LEU A 100 2.42 -4.62 37.49
CA LEU A 100 3.43 -4.16 38.43
C LEU A 100 2.84 -3.44 39.64
N ASN A 101 1.66 -2.84 39.47
CA ASN A 101 1.06 -1.98 40.49
C ASN A 101 -0.06 -2.67 41.27
N HIS A 102 -0.70 -3.69 40.70
CA HIS A 102 -1.90 -4.31 41.23
C HIS A 102 -1.89 -5.83 41.03
N ASP A 103 -2.64 -6.54 41.88
CA ASP A 103 -2.97 -7.94 41.62
C ASP A 103 -4.02 -8.02 40.51
N VAL A 104 -3.71 -8.74 39.44
CA VAL A 104 -4.51 -8.78 38.21
C VAL A 104 -5.25 -10.11 38.07
N SER A 105 -6.45 -10.05 37.49
CA SER A 105 -7.26 -11.24 37.24
C SER A 105 -6.75 -12.07 36.05
N ASP A 106 -7.17 -13.34 35.97
CA ASP A 106 -6.88 -14.22 34.82
C ASP A 106 -7.33 -13.62 33.48
N ALA A 107 -8.45 -12.90 33.45
CA ALA A 107 -8.93 -12.22 32.25
C ALA A 107 -7.97 -11.13 31.74
N HIS A 108 -7.19 -10.51 32.63
CA HIS A 108 -6.15 -9.54 32.26
C HIS A 108 -4.98 -10.23 31.55
N TRP A 109 -4.61 -11.42 32.01
CA TRP A 109 -3.59 -12.24 31.35
C TRP A 109 -4.02 -12.70 29.97
N ASP A 110 -5.29 -13.10 29.81
CA ASP A 110 -5.85 -13.45 28.50
C ASP A 110 -5.79 -12.27 27.53
N LEU A 111 -6.16 -11.07 27.98
CA LEU A 111 -6.08 -9.85 27.17
C LEU A 111 -4.64 -9.55 26.74
N ILE A 112 -3.65 -9.70 27.64
CA ILE A 112 -2.23 -9.52 27.29
C ILE A 112 -1.80 -10.50 26.20
N ILE A 113 -2.26 -11.75 26.25
CA ILE A 113 -1.94 -12.76 25.24
C ILE A 113 -2.56 -12.38 23.89
N GLU A 114 -3.82 -11.94 23.89
CA GLU A 114 -4.53 -11.49 22.69
C GLU A 114 -3.80 -10.30 22.03
N VAL A 115 -3.59 -9.21 22.77
CA VAL A 115 -2.94 -8.00 22.23
C VAL A 115 -1.50 -8.30 21.79
N ARG A 116 -0.78 -9.19 22.49
CA ARG A 116 0.58 -9.62 22.05
C ARG A 116 0.54 -10.37 20.73
N THR A 117 -0.46 -11.20 20.52
CA THR A 117 -0.63 -11.95 19.27
C THR A 117 -0.90 -10.99 18.11
N GLU A 118 -1.84 -10.06 18.27
CA GLU A 118 -2.13 -9.05 17.26
C GLU A 118 -0.91 -8.15 16.98
N MET A 119 -0.21 -7.71 18.03
CA MET A 119 1.00 -6.90 17.90
C MET A 119 2.08 -7.60 17.07
N GLU A 120 2.30 -8.91 17.29
CA GLU A 120 3.28 -9.68 16.54
C GLU A 120 2.86 -9.85 15.05
N GLU A 121 1.57 -10.05 14.77
CA GLU A 121 1.07 -10.08 13.39
C GLU A 121 1.35 -8.76 12.65
N LYS A 122 1.08 -7.63 13.30
CA LYS A 122 1.35 -6.29 12.75
C LYS A 122 2.85 -6.07 12.55
N LYS A 123 3.69 -6.53 13.49
CA LYS A 123 5.15 -6.47 13.36
C LYS A 123 5.65 -7.23 12.12
N GLN A 124 5.15 -8.44 11.91
CA GLN A 124 5.53 -9.25 10.75
C GLN A 124 5.05 -8.61 9.44
N ALA A 125 3.85 -8.02 9.42
CA ALA A 125 3.36 -7.27 8.28
C ALA A 125 4.25 -6.04 7.97
N LEU A 126 4.66 -5.29 9.00
CA LEU A 126 5.60 -4.17 8.86
C LEU A 126 6.94 -4.61 8.28
N MET A 127 7.53 -5.70 8.78
CA MET A 127 8.79 -6.23 8.23
C MET A 127 8.67 -6.55 6.74
N LYS A 128 7.55 -7.12 6.30
CA LYS A 128 7.28 -7.40 4.88
C LYS A 128 7.15 -6.10 4.07
N LEU A 129 6.40 -5.12 4.58
CA LEU A 129 6.20 -3.82 3.92
C LEU A 129 7.51 -3.04 3.79
N THR A 130 8.35 -3.03 4.82
CA THR A 130 9.70 -2.43 4.75
C THR A 130 10.55 -3.13 3.69
N GLY A 131 10.49 -4.47 3.61
CA GLY A 131 11.14 -5.21 2.53
C GLY A 131 10.61 -4.85 1.14
N TYR A 132 9.30 -4.62 0.98
CA TYR A 132 8.74 -4.12 -0.27
C TYR A 132 9.22 -2.71 -0.62
N MET A 133 9.34 -1.82 0.37
CA MET A 133 9.84 -0.47 0.17
C MET A 133 11.24 -0.45 -0.45
N ASP A 134 12.12 -1.38 -0.07
CA ASP A 134 13.47 -1.49 -0.65
C ASP A 134 13.43 -1.77 -2.17
N TYR A 135 12.50 -2.60 -2.63
CA TYR A 135 12.34 -2.89 -4.05
C TYR A 135 11.64 -1.75 -4.80
N VAL A 136 10.64 -1.14 -4.18
CA VAL A 136 9.97 0.04 -4.73
C VAL A 136 10.94 1.20 -4.89
N HIS A 137 11.84 1.41 -3.93
CA HIS A 137 12.92 2.38 -4.02
C HIS A 137 13.83 2.10 -5.23
N LYS A 138 14.32 0.86 -5.39
CA LYS A 138 15.15 0.48 -6.56
C LYS A 138 14.43 0.71 -7.89
N MET A 139 13.14 0.38 -7.96
CA MET A 139 12.31 0.63 -9.14
C MET A 139 12.19 2.12 -9.44
N ALA A 140 11.98 2.94 -8.41
CA ALA A 140 11.84 4.38 -8.57
C ALA A 140 13.16 5.07 -8.98
N VAL A 141 14.31 4.62 -8.44
CA VAL A 141 15.62 5.09 -8.88
C VAL A 141 15.83 4.79 -10.36
N ALA A 142 15.59 3.54 -10.80
CA ALA A 142 15.72 3.17 -12.20
C ALA A 142 14.77 3.96 -13.12
N ALA A 143 13.53 4.21 -12.70
CA ALA A 143 12.58 5.03 -13.46
C ALA A 143 13.02 6.51 -13.55
N SER A 144 13.64 7.03 -12.49
CA SER A 144 14.20 8.39 -12.48
C SER A 144 15.37 8.50 -13.45
N GLU A 145 16.30 7.55 -13.42
CA GLU A 145 17.45 7.49 -14.32
C GLU A 145 17.00 7.37 -15.78
N LEU A 146 16.01 6.53 -16.06
CA LEU A 146 15.42 6.39 -17.39
C LEU A 146 14.78 7.70 -17.88
N SER A 147 14.09 8.41 -17.00
CA SER A 147 13.48 9.71 -17.32
C SER A 147 14.55 10.75 -17.64
N PHE A 148 15.65 10.79 -16.88
CA PHE A 148 16.80 11.65 -17.16
C PHE A 148 17.42 11.34 -18.53
N LEU A 149 17.72 10.06 -18.82
CA LEU A 149 18.28 9.63 -20.10
C LEU A 149 17.37 9.93 -21.30
N SER A 150 16.07 10.03 -21.07
CA SER A 150 15.07 10.36 -22.10
C SER A 150 14.89 11.87 -22.31
N GLY A 151 15.68 12.71 -21.63
CA GLY A 151 15.58 14.17 -21.69
C GLY A 151 14.43 14.76 -20.86
N MET A 152 13.90 14.00 -19.90
CA MET A 152 12.79 14.39 -19.03
C MET A 152 13.30 14.80 -17.63
N ASP A 153 14.21 15.76 -17.58
CA ASP A 153 14.93 16.16 -16.35
C ASP A 153 14.02 16.60 -15.20
N SER A 154 12.93 17.30 -15.53
CA SER A 154 11.93 17.74 -14.56
C SER A 154 11.21 16.56 -13.90
N LEU A 155 10.93 15.52 -14.68
CA LEU A 155 10.28 14.30 -14.19
C LEU A 155 11.23 13.50 -13.29
N SER A 156 12.49 13.36 -13.70
CA SER A 156 13.53 12.72 -12.88
C SER A 156 13.73 13.44 -11.56
N SER A 157 13.89 14.77 -11.58
CA SER A 157 14.05 15.59 -10.38
C SER A 157 12.86 15.47 -9.43
N SER A 158 11.63 15.50 -9.97
CA SER A 158 10.41 15.34 -9.18
C SER A 158 10.31 13.95 -8.54
N LEU A 159 10.70 12.89 -9.26
CA LEU A 159 10.68 11.54 -8.73
C LEU A 159 11.75 11.34 -7.63
N CYS A 160 12.96 11.89 -7.81
CA CYS A 160 14.01 11.86 -6.79
C CYS A 160 13.54 12.51 -5.48
N GLN A 161 12.93 13.69 -5.55
CA GLN A 161 12.38 14.34 -4.35
C GLN A 161 11.33 13.46 -3.66
N ARG A 162 10.44 12.83 -4.42
CA ARG A 162 9.43 11.92 -3.87
C ARG A 162 10.05 10.67 -3.22
N ILE A 163 11.13 10.15 -3.78
CA ILE A 163 11.89 9.05 -3.17
C ILE A 163 12.44 9.49 -1.82
N ASP A 164 13.12 10.62 -1.77
CA ASP A 164 13.74 11.14 -0.54
C ASP A 164 12.69 11.39 0.56
N ASP A 165 11.58 12.03 0.21
CA ASP A 165 10.46 12.28 1.13
C ASP A 165 9.88 10.96 1.67
N ALA A 166 9.62 9.99 0.79
CA ALA A 166 9.05 8.71 1.19
C ALA A 166 10.00 7.90 2.09
N LEU A 167 11.30 7.87 1.77
CA LEU A 167 12.31 7.17 2.57
C LEU A 167 12.50 7.84 3.94
N SER A 168 12.51 9.17 3.99
CA SER A 168 12.58 9.94 5.23
C SER A 168 11.41 9.63 6.16
N ASN A 169 10.18 9.60 5.60
CA ASN A 169 8.97 9.26 6.35
C ASN A 169 9.02 7.82 6.87
N VAL A 170 9.35 6.85 6.01
CA VAL A 170 9.46 5.44 6.41
C VAL A 170 10.53 5.26 7.51
N LYS A 171 11.68 5.91 7.38
CA LYS A 171 12.74 5.86 8.40
C LYS A 171 12.24 6.41 9.74
N THR A 172 11.53 7.54 9.71
CA THR A 172 10.95 8.14 10.92
C THR A 172 9.98 7.18 11.62
N GLU A 173 9.11 6.51 10.87
CA GLU A 173 8.19 5.52 11.43
C GLU A 173 8.92 4.33 12.04
N VAL A 174 9.93 3.78 11.36
CA VAL A 174 10.74 2.67 11.87
C VAL A 174 11.47 3.06 13.17
N GLU A 175 12.05 4.25 13.23
CA GLU A 175 12.73 4.75 14.44
C GLU A 175 11.75 4.96 15.60
N ASN A 176 10.55 5.48 15.33
CA ASN A 176 9.52 5.66 16.35
C ASN A 176 9.02 4.31 16.88
N ASN A 177 8.81 3.32 16.01
CA ASN A 177 8.46 1.97 16.41
C ASN A 177 9.55 1.36 17.30
N LEU A 178 10.82 1.51 16.93
CA LEU A 178 11.96 0.99 17.69
C LEU A 178 12.04 1.60 19.10
N LYS A 179 11.86 2.92 19.22
CA LYS A 179 11.83 3.60 20.53
C LYS A 179 10.74 3.03 21.44
N LEU A 180 9.55 2.80 20.88
CA LEU A 180 8.44 2.24 21.67
C LEU A 180 8.66 0.77 22.03
N GLU A 181 9.23 -0.03 21.12
CA GLU A 181 9.64 -1.40 21.42
C GLU A 181 10.65 -1.45 22.58
N GLN A 182 11.59 -0.50 22.64
CA GLN A 182 12.56 -0.43 23.75
C GLN A 182 11.86 -0.16 25.08
N ALA A 183 10.89 0.77 25.12
CA ALA A 183 10.09 1.03 26.30
C ALA A 183 9.29 -0.21 26.74
N TYR A 184 8.65 -0.90 25.78
CA TYR A 184 7.94 -2.15 26.03
C TYR A 184 8.85 -3.22 26.65
N ARG A 185 10.05 -3.45 26.07
CA ARG A 185 11.02 -4.42 26.58
C ARG A 185 11.48 -4.08 28.00
N HIS A 186 11.64 -2.80 28.30
CA HIS A 186 12.04 -2.36 29.63
C HIS A 186 10.98 -2.71 30.68
N ILE A 187 9.70 -2.40 30.42
CA ILE A 187 8.60 -2.75 31.33
C ILE A 187 8.47 -4.27 31.46
N GLN A 188 8.56 -5.01 30.36
CA GLN A 188 8.51 -6.47 30.39
C GLN A 188 9.63 -7.07 31.27
N GLU A 189 10.84 -6.50 31.21
CA GLU A 189 11.95 -6.92 32.07
C GLU A 189 11.65 -6.67 33.55
N GLN A 190 11.02 -5.54 33.89
CA GLN A 190 10.61 -5.23 35.26
C GLN A 190 9.59 -6.24 35.78
N CYS A 191 8.54 -6.55 35.00
CA CYS A 191 7.54 -7.56 35.36
C CYS A 191 8.19 -8.93 35.65
N ILE A 192 9.16 -9.36 34.83
CA ILE A 192 9.85 -10.64 35.02
C ILE A 192 10.70 -10.63 36.31
N LYS A 193 11.36 -9.51 36.62
CA LYS A 193 12.18 -9.39 37.84
C LYS A 193 11.33 -9.39 39.11
N ASP A 194 10.18 -8.72 39.07
CA ASP A 194 9.28 -8.64 40.22
C ASP A 194 8.65 -9.99 40.54
N ASN A 195 8.17 -10.70 39.51
CA ASN A 195 7.59 -12.04 39.65
C ASN A 195 8.61 -13.08 40.16
N LYS A 196 9.92 -12.87 39.95
CA LYS A 196 10.98 -13.72 40.52
C LYS A 196 11.27 -13.45 42.00
N LYS A 197 10.87 -12.29 42.53
CA LYS A 197 11.02 -11.97 43.95
C LYS A 197 9.90 -12.60 44.77
N THR A 198 8.66 -12.50 44.28
CA THR A 198 7.47 -13.10 44.93
C THR A 198 7.52 -14.63 45.00
N VAL A 199 8.18 -15.31 44.06
CA VAL A 199 8.33 -16.78 44.08
C VAL A 199 9.43 -17.29 45.04
N LYS A 200 10.27 -16.40 45.58
CA LYS A 200 11.39 -16.76 46.49
C LYS A 200 11.09 -16.54 47.97
N GLU A 201 9.95 -15.94 48.30
CA GLU A 201 9.41 -15.82 49.67
C GLU A 201 8.46 -16.98 49.96
#